data_AF-A0A2L2Z3A8-F1
#
_entry.id   AF-A0A2L2Z3A8-F1
#
_cell.length_a   1.000
_cell.length_b   1.000
_cell.length_c   1.000
_cell.angle_alpha   90.00
_cell.angle_beta   90.00
_cell.angle_gamma   90.00
#
_symmetry.space_group_name_H-M   'P 1'
#
loop_
_entity.id
_entity.type
_entity.pdbx_description
1 polymer ?
#
loop_
_entity_poly.entity_id
_entity_poly.type
_entity_poly.pdbx_seq_one_letter_code
_entity_poly.pdbx_strand_id
1 'polypeptide(L)' 'DQLPPIRDCFDTLDANCHKFYYVGEYVTIDEKLEPFRGRCSFRQYIPNKPAKYGIKIYALVDSRTFYT' A
#
# COMPACT_ATOMS: atom_id res chain seq x y z
N ASP A 1 -12.08 -10.50 6.17
CA ASP A 1 -10.68 -10.04 6.11
C ASP A 1 -9.82 -11.15 5.52
N GLN A 2 -8.94 -10.84 4.55
CA GLN A 2 -8.02 -11.82 3.94
C GLN A 2 -6.56 -11.63 4.38
N LEU A 3 -6.30 -10.65 5.27
CA LEU A 3 -4.96 -10.31 5.77
C LEU A 3 -4.65 -10.74 7.24
N PRO A 4 -5.36 -11.69 7.90
CA PRO A 4 -5.05 -12.02 9.31
C PRO A 4 -3.56 -12.30 9.61
N PRO A 5 -2.81 -13.02 8.75
CA PRO A 5 -1.41 -13.33 9.05
C PRO A 5 -0.47 -12.12 9.13
N ILE A 6 -0.83 -10.99 8.53
CA ILE A 6 0.02 -9.79 8.51
C ILE A 6 -0.60 -8.60 9.23
N ARG A 7 -1.81 -8.77 9.78
CA ARG A 7 -2.64 -7.68 10.32
C ARG A 7 -1.92 -6.88 11.40
N ASP A 8 -1.43 -7.56 12.43
CA ASP A 8 -0.82 -6.91 13.58
C ASP A 8 0.45 -6.12 13.19
N CYS A 9 1.24 -6.68 12.28
CA CYS A 9 2.44 -6.03 11.75
C CYS A 9 2.07 -4.80 10.92
N PHE A 10 1.07 -4.92 10.05
CA PHE A 10 0.60 -3.83 9.20
C PHE A 10 -0.01 -2.68 10.02
N ASP A 11 -0.85 -3.00 10.99
CA ASP A 11 -1.45 -2.00 11.89
C ASP A 11 -0.39 -1.28 12.74
N THR A 12 0.63 -2.01 13.19
CA THR A 12 1.75 -1.39 13.92
C THR A 12 2.56 -0.44 13.03
N LEU A 13 2.77 -0.81 11.77
CA LEU A 13 3.46 0.05 10.80
C LEU A 13 2.65 1.32 10.51
N ASP A 14 1.37 1.17 10.21
CA ASP A 14 0.46 2.28 9.92
C ASP A 14 0.38 3.27 11.10
N ALA A 15 0.22 2.75 12.31
CA ALA A 15 0.20 3.56 13.53
C ALA A 15 1.51 4.34 13.74
N ASN A 16 2.66 3.74 13.42
CA ASN A 16 3.95 4.42 13.52
C ASN A 16 4.10 5.50 12.45
N CYS A 17 3.66 5.25 11.21
CA CYS A 17 3.70 6.25 10.14
C CYS A 17 2.91 7.51 10.56
N HIS A 18 1.70 7.34 11.08
CA HIS A 18 0.88 8.45 11.58
C HIS A 18 1.45 9.14 12.83
N LYS A 19 2.20 8.42 13.66
CA LYS A 19 2.77 8.97 14.89
C LYS A 19 3.99 9.86 14.64
N PHE A 20 4.82 9.49 13.66
CA PHE A 20 6.12 10.14 13.44
C PHE A 20 6.15 11.13 12.27
N TYR A 21 5.10 11.15 11.44
CA TYR A 21 5.03 12.05 10.30
C TYR A 21 3.68 12.77 10.21
N TYR A 22 3.72 14.09 10.02
CA TYR A 22 2.55 14.90 9.71
C TYR A 22 2.55 15.23 8.22
N VAL A 23 1.47 14.85 7.55
CA VAL A 23 1.31 15.05 6.11
C VAL A 23 1.07 16.53 5.80
N GLY A 24 1.68 17.02 4.70
CA GLY A 24 1.47 18.38 4.23
C GLY A 24 0.08 18.63 3.65
N GLU A 25 -0.17 19.86 3.21
CA GLU A 25 -1.45 20.28 2.61
C GLU A 25 -1.78 19.57 1.29
N TYR A 26 -0.75 19.08 0.58
CA TYR A 26 -0.88 18.46 -0.73
C TYR A 26 -0.59 16.97 -0.66
N VAL A 27 -1.64 16.17 -0.76
CA VAL A 27 -1.58 14.71 -0.71
C VAL A 27 -2.25 14.09 -1.93
N THR A 28 -1.74 12.95 -2.36
CA THR A 28 -2.30 12.18 -3.46
C THR A 28 -2.66 10.78 -2.98
N ILE A 29 -3.83 10.30 -3.36
CA ILE A 29 -4.25 8.91 -3.12
C ILE A 29 -4.18 8.19 -4.46
N ASP A 30 -3.42 7.10 -4.51
CA ASP A 30 -3.33 6.28 -5.72
C ASP A 30 -3.13 4.79 -5.38
N GLU A 31 -3.23 3.96 -6.40
CA GLU A 31 -3.03 2.53 -6.35
C GLU A 31 -1.58 2.12 -6.69
N LYS A 32 -0.93 1.48 -5.72
CA LYS A 32 0.32 0.76 -5.90
C LYS A 32 0.03 -0.73 -6.15
N LEU A 33 0.78 -1.33 -7.06
CA LEU A 33 0.73 -2.77 -7.33
C LEU A 33 2.10 -3.37 -7.05
N GLU A 34 2.22 -4.12 -5.96
CA GLU A 34 3.46 -4.79 -5.58
C GLU A 34 3.55 -6.14 -6.31
N PRO A 35 4.59 -6.39 -7.13
CA PRO A 35 4.69 -7.62 -7.92
C PRO A 35 4.70 -8.87 -7.03
N PHE A 36 3.73 -9.75 -7.20
CA PHE A 36 3.63 -10.98 -6.42
C PHE A 36 3.01 -12.10 -7.26
N ARG A 37 3.71 -13.23 -7.36
CA ARG A 37 3.27 -14.40 -8.14
C ARG A 37 2.88 -15.62 -7.29
N GLY A 38 3.08 -15.57 -5.97
CA GLY A 38 2.66 -16.64 -5.07
C GLY A 38 1.14 -16.85 -5.04
N ARG A 39 0.72 -17.95 -4.42
CA ARG A 39 -0.70 -18.23 -4.17
C ARG A 39 -1.17 -17.35 -3.02
N CYS A 40 -1.99 -16.37 -3.34
CA CYS A 40 -2.58 -15.44 -2.39
C CYS A 40 -3.99 -15.09 -2.89
N SER A 41 -4.97 -15.09 -1.99
CA SER A 41 -6.38 -14.92 -2.33
C SER A 41 -6.72 -13.50 -2.81
N PHE A 42 -5.94 -12.49 -2.41
CA PHE A 42 -6.13 -11.08 -2.76
C PHE A 42 -5.13 -10.59 -3.83
N ARG A 43 -4.46 -11.50 -4.54
CA ARG A 43 -3.65 -11.15 -5.70
C ARG A 43 -4.55 -10.64 -6.83
N GLN A 44 -4.23 -9.48 -7.38
CA GLN A 44 -4.98 -8.85 -8.47
C GLN A 44 -4.20 -8.88 -9.79
N TYR A 45 -4.95 -8.86 -10.88
CA TYR A 45 -4.44 -8.67 -12.23
C TYR A 45 -4.81 -7.27 -12.73
N ILE A 46 -3.82 -6.46 -13.10
CA ILE A 46 -4.01 -5.13 -13.68
C ILE A 46 -3.26 -5.08 -15.01
N PRO A 47 -3.95 -5.15 -16.16
CA PRO A 47 -3.31 -5.33 -17.47
C PRO A 47 -2.41 -4.17 -17.89
N ASN A 48 -2.72 -2.96 -17.42
CA ASN A 48 -2.04 -1.73 -17.82
C ASN A 48 -0.81 -1.39 -16.95
N LYS A 49 -0.54 -2.15 -15.88
CA LYS A 49 0.66 -1.95 -15.05
C LYS A 49 1.81 -2.83 -15.57
N PRO A 50 3.08 -2.40 -15.43
CA PRO A 50 4.24 -3.15 -15.93
C PRO A 50 4.31 -4.58 -15.38
N ALA A 51 4.10 -4.73 -14.08
CA ALA A 51 3.85 -6.02 -13.44
C ALA A 51 2.35 -6.28 -13.43
N LYS A 52 1.87 -7.18 -14.29
CA LYS A 52 0.42 -7.39 -14.44
C LYS A 52 -0.23 -8.10 -13.25
N TYR A 53 0.52 -8.85 -12.44
CA TYR A 53 0.01 -9.59 -11.28
C TYR A 53 0.71 -9.15 -10.01
N GLY A 54 -0.06 -8.85 -8.98
CA GLY A 54 0.50 -8.39 -7.72
C GLY A 54 -0.52 -8.21 -6.60
N ILE A 55 -0.05 -7.68 -5.47
CA ILE A 55 -0.90 -7.25 -4.36
C ILE A 55 -1.21 -5.77 -4.59
N LYS A 56 -2.49 -5.44 -4.75
CA LYS A 56 -2.94 -4.05 -4.89
C LYS A 56 -3.02 -3.41 -3.51
N ILE A 57 -2.38 -2.26 -3.35
CA ILE A 57 -2.33 -1.46 -2.13
C ILE A 57 -2.79 -0.05 -2.50
N TYR A 58 -3.74 0.50 -1.75
CA TYR A 58 -4.06 1.93 -1.84
C TYR A 58 -3.18 2.67 -0.84
N ALA A 59 -2.53 3.74 -1.31
CA ALA A 59 -1.59 4.52 -0.52
C ALA A 59 -1.94 6.01 -0.63
N LEU A 60 -1.89 6.71 0.50
CA LEU A 60 -1.89 8.17 0.54
C LEU A 60 -0.43 8.61 0.63
N VAL A 61 -0.03 9.52 -0.25
CA VAL A 61 1.36 9.97 -0.35
C VAL A 61 1.42 11.49 -0.28
N ASP A 62 2.34 12.03 0.51
CA ASP A 62 2.64 13.45 0.53
C ASP A 62 3.32 13.88 -0.78
N SER A 63 2.79 14.90 -1.43
CA SER A 63 3.29 15.35 -2.74
C SER A 63 4.70 15.98 -2.67
N ARG A 64 5.12 16.47 -1.49
CA ARG A 64 6.40 17.18 -1.34
C ARG A 64 7.55 16.28 -0.92
N THR A 65 7.29 15.38 0.02
CA THR A 65 8.30 14.50 0.61
C THR A 65 8.24 13.08 0.08
N PHE A 66 7.16 12.73 -0.65
CA PHE A 66 6.86 11.38 -1.11
C PHE A 66 6.70 10.37 0.03
N TYR A 67 6.43 10.85 1.24
CA TYR A 67 6.15 10.00 2.39
C TYR A 67 4.81 9.28 2.21
N THR A 68 4.80 7.97 2.48
CA THR A 68 3.64 7.08 2.36
C THR A 68 3.25 6.52 3.72
#